data_AF-A0A958EWJ7-F1
#
_entry.id   AF-A0A958EWJ7-F1
#
_cell.length_a   1.000
_cell.length_b   1.000
_cell.length_c   1.000
_cell.angle_alpha   90.00
_cell.angle_beta   90.00
_cell.angle_gamma   90.00
#
_symmetry.space_group_name_H-M   'P 1'
#
loop_
_entity.id
_entity.type
_entity.pdbx_description
1 polymer ?
#
loop_
_entity_poly.entity_id
_entity_poly.type
_entity_poly.pdbx_seq_one_letter_code
_entity_poly.pdbx_strand_id
1 'polypeptide(L)'
;MFRNMFVLFFGMFLLFSCNKDIQSPATLEEFQARVDELNGMNKDLDSQRSDLYKLIREFNKSRTDNEQFDITSMDTLMGAPERDLLKAMFAEEKDISYNGLLHNIVEKNNEIGQLQNNIGDLKKEIAEIESQLPKPYVVAKGNTHYEIVVDYLVKQHQLSVKDAHNVAWKTALIDDLLPGNKIWLSYKDGIVGSYVTQGDAYMSPMKVMRMANKRRIEKAKTLSLGESAKSTEQITQN
;
A
#
# COMPACT_ATOMS: atom_id res chain seq x y z
N MET A 1 15.68 12.63 -75.03
CA MET A 1 15.02 13.92 -75.35
C MET A 1 13.52 13.74 -75.14
N PHE A 2 12.93 14.57 -74.27
CA PHE A 2 11.53 15.05 -74.21
C PHE A 2 10.36 14.04 -74.27
N ARG A 3 9.23 14.16 -73.56
CA ARG A 3 8.72 14.95 -72.41
C ARG A 3 7.23 14.52 -72.32
N ASN A 4 6.68 14.35 -71.10
CA ASN A 4 5.32 14.75 -70.66
C ASN A 4 4.08 14.37 -71.52
N MET A 5 2.89 14.00 -71.04
CA MET A 5 2.17 14.20 -69.77
C MET A 5 0.69 13.89 -70.08
N PHE A 6 -0.02 13.09 -69.28
CA PHE A 6 -1.36 13.47 -68.83
C PHE A 6 -1.86 12.61 -67.66
N VAL A 7 -2.27 13.35 -66.64
CA VAL A 7 -2.86 13.02 -65.35
C VAL A 7 -4.19 12.26 -65.48
N LEU A 8 -4.47 11.34 -64.55
CA LEU A 8 -5.81 11.24 -63.97
C LEU A 8 -5.75 10.74 -62.52
N PHE A 9 -6.10 11.68 -61.63
CA PHE A 9 -6.41 11.51 -60.22
C PHE A 9 -7.68 10.64 -60.07
N PHE A 10 -7.63 9.64 -59.20
CA PHE A 10 -8.81 9.27 -58.41
C PHE A 10 -8.34 8.87 -57.02
N GLY A 11 -8.65 9.73 -56.05
CA GLY A 11 -8.33 9.50 -54.65
C GLY A 11 -9.26 8.45 -54.04
N MET A 12 -8.75 7.75 -53.03
CA MET A 12 -9.57 7.36 -51.90
C MET A 12 -8.73 7.34 -50.64
N PHE A 13 -9.10 8.23 -49.73
CA PHE A 13 -8.79 8.23 -48.31
C PHE A 13 -8.84 6.82 -47.73
N LEU A 14 -7.75 6.38 -47.09
CA LEU A 14 -7.86 5.60 -45.87
C LEU A 14 -6.90 6.16 -44.82
N LEU A 15 -7.54 6.88 -43.91
CA LEU A 15 -7.06 7.36 -42.63
C LEU A 15 -6.59 6.17 -41.78
N PHE A 16 -5.27 6.03 -41.63
CA PHE A 16 -4.69 5.33 -40.48
C PHE A 16 -3.51 6.14 -39.96
N SER A 17 -3.83 7.28 -39.35
CA SER A 17 -2.97 7.90 -38.36
C SER A 17 -3.82 8.31 -37.18
N CYS A 18 -4.40 7.28 -36.54
CA CYS A 18 -4.82 7.40 -35.15
C CYS A 18 -3.60 6.96 -34.33
N ASN A 19 -2.64 7.88 -34.17
CA ASN A 19 -1.58 7.75 -33.18
C ASN A 19 -2.25 7.97 -31.82
N LYS A 20 -3.03 6.97 -31.36
CA LYS A 20 -3.32 6.83 -29.94
C LYS A 20 -1.97 6.58 -29.31
N ASP A 21 -1.57 7.46 -28.42
CA ASP A 21 -0.41 7.28 -27.55
C ASP A 21 -0.35 5.82 -27.13
N ILE A 22 0.60 5.08 -27.71
CA ILE A 22 0.99 3.79 -27.21
C ILE A 22 1.62 4.14 -25.87
N GLN A 23 0.80 4.21 -24.83
CA GLN A 23 1.30 4.24 -23.46
C GLN A 23 2.27 3.08 -23.37
N SER A 24 3.53 3.42 -23.11
CA SER A 24 4.58 2.46 -22.86
C SER A 24 4.03 1.43 -21.87
N PRO A 25 4.23 0.12 -22.09
CA PRO A 25 3.67 -0.89 -21.19
C PRO A 25 4.08 -0.56 -19.76
N ALA A 26 3.09 -0.54 -18.85
CA ALA A 26 3.31 -0.11 -17.48
C ALA A 26 4.49 -0.90 -16.87
N THR A 27 5.38 -0.17 -16.21
CA THR A 27 6.62 -0.77 -15.68
C THR A 27 6.41 -1.30 -14.27
N LEU A 28 7.22 -2.28 -13.86
CA LEU A 28 7.21 -2.74 -12.47
C LEU A 28 7.55 -1.60 -11.49
N GLU A 29 8.40 -0.66 -11.90
CA GLU A 29 8.74 0.53 -11.11
C GLU A 29 7.53 1.47 -10.91
N GLU A 30 6.74 1.70 -11.96
CA GLU A 30 5.51 2.48 -11.88
C GLU A 30 4.49 1.80 -10.94
N PHE A 31 4.32 0.49 -11.06
CA PHE A 31 3.46 -0.28 -10.16
C PHE A 31 3.90 -0.17 -8.70
N GLN A 32 5.20 -0.29 -8.44
CA GLN A 32 5.79 -0.13 -7.11
C GLN A 32 5.47 1.24 -6.52
N ALA A 33 5.71 2.31 -7.29
CA ALA A 33 5.44 3.68 -6.86
C ALA A 33 3.97 3.89 -6.47
N ARG A 34 3.03 3.34 -7.25
CA ARG A 34 1.59 3.44 -6.96
C ARG A 34 1.16 2.65 -5.73
N VAL A 35 1.71 1.44 -5.53
CA VAL A 35 1.42 0.65 -4.32
C VAL A 35 2.01 1.32 -3.07
N ASP A 36 3.18 1.92 -3.18
CA ASP A 36 3.80 2.66 -2.08
C ASP A 36 3.01 3.94 -1.73
N GLU A 37 2.52 4.65 -2.74
CA GLU A 37 1.58 5.77 -2.57
C GLU A 37 0.30 5.32 -1.86
N LEU A 38 -0.30 4.20 -2.27
CA LEU A 38 -1.47 3.62 -1.62
C LEU A 38 -1.19 3.27 -0.14
N ASN A 39 -0.02 2.71 0.16
CA ASN A 39 0.37 2.40 1.54
C ASN A 39 0.52 3.69 2.38
N GLY A 40 1.08 4.76 1.78
CA GLY A 40 1.16 6.09 2.40
C GLY A 40 -0.22 6.65 2.71
N MET A 41 -1.12 6.66 1.74
CA MET A 41 -2.48 7.17 1.92
C MET A 41 -3.29 6.39 2.96
N ASN A 42 -3.14 5.06 3.03
CA ASN A 42 -3.79 4.26 4.07
C ASN A 42 -3.27 4.61 5.47
N LYS A 43 -1.96 4.89 5.60
CA LYS A 43 -1.39 5.35 6.88
C LYS A 43 -1.95 6.72 7.27
N ASP A 44 -2.09 7.63 6.32
CA ASP A 44 -2.64 8.95 6.56
C ASP A 44 -4.12 8.85 6.95
N LEU A 45 -4.89 7.99 6.26
CA LEU A 45 -6.28 7.66 6.61
C LEU A 45 -6.41 7.15 8.06
N ASP A 46 -5.56 6.20 8.46
CA ASP A 46 -5.54 5.69 9.84
C ASP A 46 -5.22 6.79 10.86
N SER A 47 -4.29 7.69 10.54
CA SER A 47 -3.96 8.84 11.38
C SER A 47 -5.14 9.80 11.50
N GLN A 48 -5.78 10.15 10.39
CA GLN A 48 -6.93 11.06 10.40
C GLN A 48 -8.12 10.48 11.17
N ARG A 49 -8.37 9.18 11.05
CA ARG A 49 -9.40 8.48 11.85
C ARG A 49 -9.08 8.56 13.34
N SER A 50 -7.82 8.33 13.73
CA SER A 50 -7.37 8.48 15.11
C SER A 50 -7.64 9.88 15.68
N ASP A 51 -7.42 10.93 14.88
CA ASP A 51 -7.68 12.31 15.29
C ASP A 51 -9.18 12.62 15.37
N LEU A 52 -9.98 12.14 14.41
CA LEU A 52 -11.45 12.22 14.49
C LEU A 52 -11.97 11.56 15.78
N TYR A 53 -11.45 10.38 16.15
CA TYR A 53 -11.80 9.72 17.40
C TYR A 53 -11.42 10.51 18.65
N LYS A 54 -10.37 11.33 18.60
CA LYS A 54 -10.03 12.21 19.73
C LYS A 54 -11.03 13.36 19.81
N LEU A 55 -11.34 14.01 18.70
CA LEU A 55 -12.31 15.11 18.63
C LEU A 55 -13.70 14.69 19.11
N ILE A 56 -14.19 13.52 18.68
CA ILE A 56 -15.50 13.03 19.12
C ILE A 56 -15.49 12.66 20.60
N ARG A 57 -14.42 12.06 21.11
CA ARG A 57 -14.29 11.81 22.56
C ARG A 57 -14.25 13.10 23.37
N GLU A 58 -13.61 14.14 22.84
CA GLU A 58 -13.61 15.47 23.45
C GLU A 58 -15.02 16.08 23.46
N PHE A 59 -15.73 15.97 22.34
CA PHE A 59 -17.12 16.40 22.24
C PHE A 59 -18.04 15.65 23.20
N ASN A 60 -17.96 14.32 23.27
CA ASN A 60 -18.83 13.50 24.13
C ASN A 60 -18.63 13.77 25.63
N LYS A 61 -17.44 14.23 26.06
CA LYS A 61 -17.16 14.56 27.47
C LYS A 61 -18.02 15.70 28.01
N SER A 62 -18.50 16.60 27.14
CA SER A 62 -19.32 17.73 27.54
C SER A 62 -20.83 17.49 27.35
N ARG A 63 -21.24 16.26 27.01
CA ARG A 63 -22.62 15.92 26.65
C ARG A 63 -23.24 14.88 27.57
N THR A 64 -24.56 15.00 27.72
CA THR A 64 -25.39 13.98 28.39
C THR A 64 -25.48 12.73 27.51
N ASP A 65 -25.72 11.55 28.10
CA ASP A 65 -25.67 10.26 27.37
C ASP A 65 -26.57 10.20 26.13
N ASN A 66 -27.65 10.99 26.09
CA ASN A 66 -28.59 11.11 24.97
C ASN A 66 -28.15 12.07 23.85
N GLU A 67 -27.00 12.75 23.99
CA GLU A 67 -26.45 13.72 23.04
C GLU A 67 -25.04 13.32 22.56
N GLN A 68 -24.55 12.15 22.97
CA GLN A 68 -23.24 11.62 22.60
C GLN A 68 -23.30 10.91 21.24
N PHE A 69 -22.20 11.01 20.48
CA PHE A 69 -22.01 10.22 19.28
C PHE A 69 -21.57 8.80 19.64
N ASP A 70 -22.20 7.80 19.02
CA ASP A 70 -21.72 6.42 19.10
C ASP A 70 -20.43 6.28 18.28
N ILE A 71 -19.31 6.08 19.00
CA ILE A 71 -17.99 5.87 18.40
C ILE A 71 -17.68 4.40 18.13
N THR A 72 -18.53 3.46 18.58
CA THR A 72 -18.25 2.02 18.49
C THR A 72 -18.43 1.46 17.08
N SER A 73 -19.03 2.23 16.17
CA SER A 73 -19.39 1.85 14.81
C SER A 73 -18.65 2.64 13.70
N MET A 74 -17.65 3.46 14.07
CA MET A 74 -16.93 4.36 13.17
C MET A 74 -15.73 3.75 12.41
N ASP A 75 -15.59 2.43 12.40
CA ASP A 75 -14.61 1.74 11.53
C ASP A 75 -14.85 2.04 10.03
N THR A 76 -16.08 2.45 9.71
CA THR A 76 -16.52 3.03 8.45
C THR A 76 -16.72 4.55 8.55
N LEU A 77 -16.65 5.25 7.41
CA LEU A 77 -17.05 6.67 7.30
C LEU A 77 -18.33 6.92 8.10
N MET A 78 -18.42 8.08 8.78
CA MET A 78 -19.72 8.56 9.20
C MET A 78 -20.63 8.63 7.97
N GLY A 79 -21.73 7.88 8.02
CA GLY A 79 -22.72 7.81 6.95
C GLY A 79 -23.34 9.18 6.70
N ALA A 80 -24.13 9.28 5.63
CA ALA A 80 -24.91 10.49 5.39
C ALA A 80 -25.78 10.89 6.61
N PRO A 81 -26.46 9.95 7.31
CA PRO A 81 -27.29 10.29 8.46
C PRO A 81 -26.52 10.93 9.61
N GLU A 82 -25.35 10.39 9.98
CA GLU A 82 -24.53 10.91 11.08
C GLU A 82 -23.93 12.28 10.73
N ARG A 83 -23.56 12.49 9.46
CA ARG A 83 -23.10 13.81 8.97
C ARG A 83 -24.20 14.84 8.99
N ASP A 84 -25.42 14.47 8.61
CA ASP A 84 -26.55 15.38 8.57
C ASP A 84 -27.02 15.73 9.98
N LEU A 85 -26.97 14.78 10.91
CA LEU A 85 -27.16 15.03 12.34
C LEU A 85 -26.10 16.01 12.89
N LEU A 86 -24.82 15.78 12.58
CA LEU A 86 -23.73 16.69 12.96
C LEU A 86 -23.93 18.12 12.42
N LYS A 87 -24.36 18.25 11.17
CA LYS A 87 -24.67 19.55 10.55
C LYS A 87 -25.89 20.22 11.18
N ALA A 88 -26.92 19.45 11.53
CA ALA A 88 -28.09 19.97 12.21
C ALA A 88 -27.73 20.47 13.62
N MET A 89 -26.97 19.69 14.39
CA MET A 89 -26.45 20.10 15.70
C MET A 89 -25.57 21.34 15.61
N PHE A 90 -24.73 21.42 14.57
CA PHE A 90 -23.93 22.61 14.30
C PHE A 90 -24.78 23.86 14.04
N ALA A 91 -25.89 23.73 13.31
CA ALA A 91 -26.77 24.86 12.99
C ALA A 91 -27.52 25.40 14.22
N GLU A 92 -27.70 24.57 15.25
CA GLU A 92 -28.45 24.90 16.47
C GLU A 92 -27.53 25.27 17.65
N GLU A 93 -26.23 24.97 17.58
CA GLU A 93 -25.26 25.19 18.66
C GLU A 93 -24.89 26.67 18.81
N LYS A 94 -25.06 27.18 20.04
CA LYS A 94 -24.87 28.60 20.40
C LYS A 94 -23.56 28.87 21.12
N ASP A 95 -22.92 27.83 21.68
CA ASP A 95 -21.61 27.96 22.29
C ASP A 95 -20.51 27.97 21.22
N ILE A 96 -19.72 29.04 21.19
CA ILE A 96 -18.66 29.26 20.20
C ILE A 96 -17.58 28.17 20.28
N SER A 97 -17.26 27.68 21.48
CA SER A 97 -16.26 26.62 21.67
C SER A 97 -16.75 25.28 21.12
N TYR A 98 -18.02 24.94 21.34
CA TYR A 98 -18.60 23.69 20.82
C TYR A 98 -18.87 23.76 19.32
N ASN A 99 -19.25 24.93 18.81
CA ASN A 99 -19.38 25.18 17.39
C ASN A 99 -18.04 24.92 16.66
N GLY A 100 -16.91 25.37 17.24
CA GLY A 100 -15.57 25.05 16.72
C GLY A 100 -15.23 23.56 16.72
N LEU A 101 -15.56 22.83 17.80
CA LEU A 101 -15.33 21.38 17.86
C LEU A 101 -16.17 20.61 16.83
N LEU A 102 -17.46 20.96 16.69
CA LEU A 102 -18.35 20.36 15.69
C LEU A 102 -17.88 20.64 14.26
N HIS A 103 -17.41 21.86 13.99
CA HIS A 103 -16.81 22.22 12.71
C HIS A 103 -15.61 21.32 12.40
N ASN A 104 -14.67 21.19 13.34
CA ASN A 104 -13.48 20.35 13.17
C ASN A 104 -13.82 18.87 12.92
N ILE A 105 -14.87 18.35 13.59
CA ILE A 105 -15.36 16.98 13.38
C ILE A 105 -15.89 16.81 11.95
N VAL A 106 -16.72 17.75 11.47
CA VAL A 106 -17.29 17.71 10.12
C VAL A 106 -16.21 17.84 9.05
N GLU A 107 -15.29 18.78 9.22
CA GLU A 107 -14.15 18.97 8.30
C GLU A 107 -13.29 17.71 8.22
N LYS A 108 -12.87 17.18 9.38
CA LYS A 108 -12.03 15.96 9.42
C LYS A 108 -12.73 14.77 8.77
N ASN A 109 -14.03 14.61 8.97
CA ASN A 109 -14.78 13.54 8.33
C ASN A 109 -14.90 13.71 6.81
N ASN A 110 -15.01 14.95 6.32
CA ASN A 110 -14.99 15.23 4.88
C ASN A 110 -13.62 14.92 4.27
N GLU A 111 -12.52 15.29 4.94
CA GLU A 111 -11.16 14.94 4.53
C GLU A 111 -10.96 13.42 4.43
N ILE A 112 -11.41 12.67 5.44
CA ILE A 112 -11.38 11.20 5.44
C ILE A 112 -12.14 10.64 4.23
N GLY A 113 -13.32 11.20 3.93
CA GLY A 113 -14.11 10.80 2.76
C GLY A 113 -13.40 11.08 1.44
N GLN A 114 -12.75 12.22 1.29
CA GLN A 114 -11.94 12.55 0.11
C GLN A 114 -10.75 11.59 -0.04
N LEU A 115 -10.02 11.32 1.06
CA LEU A 115 -8.92 10.37 1.08
C LEU A 115 -9.35 8.96 0.66
N GLN A 116 -10.52 8.50 1.12
CA GLN A 116 -11.04 7.19 0.71
C GLN A 116 -11.43 7.13 -0.76
N ASN A 117 -11.98 8.21 -1.32
CA ASN A 117 -12.24 8.29 -2.75
C ASN A 117 -10.92 8.21 -3.54
N ASN A 118 -9.92 9.00 -3.15
CA ASN A 118 -8.60 8.99 -3.78
C ASN A 118 -7.93 7.60 -3.68
N ILE A 119 -8.03 6.92 -2.52
CA ILE A 119 -7.58 5.53 -2.35
C ILE A 119 -8.33 4.59 -3.30
N GLY A 120 -9.63 4.79 -3.46
CA GLY A 120 -10.47 4.01 -4.37
C GLY A 120 -10.04 4.16 -5.83
N ASP A 121 -9.72 5.37 -6.25
CA ASP A 121 -9.25 5.65 -7.62
C ASP A 121 -7.84 5.12 -7.85
N LEU A 122 -6.91 5.33 -6.91
CA LEU A 122 -5.55 4.77 -6.98
C LEU A 122 -5.56 3.23 -7.04
N LYS A 123 -6.49 2.57 -6.33
CA LYS A 123 -6.65 1.10 -6.44
C LYS A 123 -7.06 0.66 -7.84
N LYS A 124 -7.90 1.44 -8.55
CA LYS A 124 -8.27 1.14 -9.94
C LYS A 124 -7.06 1.31 -10.86
N GLU A 125 -6.28 2.36 -10.68
CA GLU A 125 -5.03 2.58 -11.43
C GLU A 125 -4.02 1.45 -11.22
N ILE A 126 -3.85 1.00 -9.97
CA ILE A 126 -3.00 -0.15 -9.64
C ILE A 126 -3.50 -1.41 -10.36
N ALA A 127 -4.81 -1.67 -10.37
CA ALA A 127 -5.38 -2.83 -11.04
C ALA A 127 -5.19 -2.77 -12.57
N GLU A 128 -5.30 -1.58 -13.17
CA GLU A 128 -5.01 -1.35 -14.59
C GLU A 128 -3.56 -1.68 -14.91
N ILE A 129 -2.61 -1.16 -14.13
CA ILE A 129 -1.17 -1.45 -14.26
C ILE A 129 -0.90 -2.94 -14.05
N GLU A 130 -1.48 -3.54 -13.02
CA GLU A 130 -1.32 -4.97 -12.69
C GLU A 130 -1.70 -5.86 -13.89
N SER A 131 -2.73 -5.48 -14.65
CA SER A 131 -3.19 -6.23 -15.82
C SER A 131 -2.19 -6.25 -16.99
N GLN A 132 -1.25 -5.31 -17.01
CA GLN A 132 -0.23 -5.18 -18.05
C GLN A 132 1.10 -5.84 -17.66
N LEU A 133 1.28 -6.18 -16.37
CA LEU A 133 2.49 -6.80 -15.87
C LEU A 133 2.51 -8.33 -16.10
N PRO A 134 3.70 -8.94 -16.19
CA PRO A 134 3.83 -10.39 -16.14
C PRO A 134 3.20 -10.96 -14.88
N LYS A 135 2.57 -12.13 -14.99
CA LYS A 135 1.88 -12.75 -13.85
C LYS A 135 2.83 -12.91 -12.65
N PRO A 136 2.40 -12.49 -11.45
CA PRO A 136 3.21 -12.63 -10.25
C PRO A 136 3.25 -14.08 -9.80
N TYR A 137 4.27 -14.42 -9.01
CA TYR A 137 4.27 -15.67 -8.25
C TYR A 137 3.41 -15.49 -7.00
N VAL A 138 2.45 -16.40 -6.76
CA VAL A 138 1.64 -16.41 -5.53
C VAL A 138 2.32 -17.31 -4.50
N VAL A 139 2.67 -16.75 -3.35
CA VAL A 139 3.36 -17.45 -2.27
C VAL A 139 2.46 -18.52 -1.68
N ALA A 140 2.96 -19.74 -1.63
CA ALA A 140 2.37 -20.86 -0.90
C ALA A 140 3.07 -21.05 0.46
N LYS A 141 2.43 -21.85 1.33
CA LYS A 141 2.99 -22.17 2.65
C LYS A 141 4.34 -22.88 2.50
N GLY A 142 5.35 -22.35 3.19
CA GLY A 142 6.71 -22.91 3.21
C GLY A 142 7.61 -22.43 2.08
N ASN A 143 7.11 -21.62 1.13
CA ASN A 143 8.01 -21.00 0.16
C ASN A 143 8.90 -19.95 0.84
N THR A 144 10.16 -19.94 0.45
CA THR A 144 11.07 -18.82 0.74
C THR A 144 11.16 -17.90 -0.47
N HIS A 145 11.38 -16.61 -0.22
CA HIS A 145 11.57 -15.65 -1.30
C HIS A 145 12.79 -16.01 -2.17
N TYR A 146 13.84 -16.52 -1.53
CA TYR A 146 15.06 -16.95 -2.20
C TYR A 146 14.82 -18.05 -3.22
N GLU A 147 14.15 -19.14 -2.82
CA GLU A 147 13.85 -20.25 -3.71
C GLU A 147 12.99 -19.82 -4.89
N ILE A 148 12.02 -18.94 -4.66
CA ILE A 148 11.16 -18.40 -5.73
C ILE A 148 11.99 -17.64 -6.76
N VAL A 149 12.93 -16.79 -6.32
CA VAL A 149 13.81 -16.03 -7.24
C VAL A 149 14.75 -16.95 -8.01
N VAL A 150 15.38 -17.93 -7.34
CA VAL A 150 16.26 -18.91 -8.00
C VAL A 150 15.47 -19.70 -9.06
N ASP A 151 14.28 -20.18 -8.71
CA ASP A 151 13.41 -20.90 -9.63
C ASP A 151 13.03 -20.06 -10.85
N TYR A 152 12.69 -18.78 -10.64
CA TYR A 152 12.38 -17.86 -11.72
C TYR A 152 13.56 -17.67 -12.68
N LEU A 153 14.77 -17.47 -12.14
CA LEU A 153 15.99 -17.29 -12.93
C LEU A 153 16.36 -18.54 -13.74
N VAL A 154 16.23 -19.72 -13.15
CA VAL A 154 16.53 -20.99 -13.84
C VAL A 154 15.46 -21.31 -14.87
N LYS A 155 14.17 -21.23 -14.51
CA LYS A 155 13.07 -21.70 -15.37
C LYS A 155 12.73 -20.72 -16.49
N GLN A 156 12.70 -19.42 -16.20
CA GLN A 156 12.31 -18.41 -17.20
C GLN A 156 13.49 -17.86 -17.98
N HIS A 157 14.63 -17.65 -17.31
CA HIS A 157 15.81 -17.01 -17.93
C HIS A 157 16.94 -18.00 -18.24
N GLN A 158 16.76 -19.28 -17.96
CA GLN A 158 17.68 -20.37 -18.31
C GLN A 158 19.11 -20.16 -17.78
N LEU A 159 19.25 -19.46 -16.65
CA LEU A 159 20.53 -19.34 -15.95
C LEU A 159 20.98 -20.70 -15.42
N SER A 160 22.29 -20.90 -15.32
CA SER A 160 22.82 -22.01 -14.56
C SER A 160 22.39 -21.89 -13.09
N VAL A 161 22.19 -23.02 -12.41
CA VAL A 161 21.81 -23.03 -10.99
C VAL A 161 22.80 -22.19 -10.15
N LYS A 162 24.10 -22.31 -10.44
CA LYS A 162 25.15 -21.55 -9.77
C LYS A 162 24.99 -20.04 -9.97
N ASP A 163 24.72 -19.59 -11.20
CA ASP A 163 24.56 -18.17 -11.50
C ASP A 163 23.26 -17.62 -10.91
N ALA A 164 22.18 -18.39 -10.96
CA ALA A 164 20.92 -18.03 -10.32
C ALA A 164 21.08 -17.81 -8.81
N HIS A 165 21.79 -18.71 -8.12
CA HIS A 165 22.13 -18.51 -6.70
C HIS A 165 22.97 -17.25 -6.47
N ASN A 166 23.99 -17.01 -7.29
CA ASN A 166 24.86 -15.83 -7.17
C ASN A 166 24.10 -14.51 -7.34
N VAL A 167 23.15 -14.46 -8.27
CA VAL A 167 22.30 -13.29 -8.50
C VAL A 167 21.32 -13.12 -7.34
N ALA A 168 20.59 -14.18 -6.98
CA ALA A 168 19.59 -14.14 -5.90
C ALA A 168 20.19 -13.74 -4.54
N TRP A 169 21.44 -14.12 -4.25
CA TRP A 169 22.13 -13.75 -3.00
C TRP A 169 22.45 -12.26 -2.89
N LYS A 170 22.52 -11.55 -4.02
CA LYS A 170 22.77 -10.10 -4.08
C LYS A 170 21.48 -9.29 -4.12
N THR A 171 20.34 -9.96 -4.23
CA THR A 171 19.03 -9.31 -4.29
C THR A 171 18.53 -8.97 -2.89
N ALA A 172 17.89 -7.82 -2.74
CA ALA A 172 17.16 -7.49 -1.52
C ALA A 172 15.89 -8.37 -1.44
N LEU A 173 15.91 -9.37 -0.58
CA LEU A 173 14.81 -10.30 -0.36
C LEU A 173 14.14 -10.05 0.99
N ILE A 174 12.87 -10.44 1.06
CA ILE A 174 12.05 -10.40 2.27
C ILE A 174 11.94 -11.81 2.82
N ASP A 175 12.32 -12.00 4.08
CA ASP A 175 12.30 -13.31 4.74
C ASP A 175 10.88 -13.74 5.14
N ASP A 176 10.10 -12.83 5.73
CA ASP A 176 8.80 -13.14 6.29
C ASP A 176 7.68 -12.97 5.24
N LEU A 177 7.53 -14.00 4.39
CA LEU A 177 6.42 -14.09 3.43
C LEU A 177 5.23 -14.82 4.04
N LEU A 178 4.03 -14.34 3.74
CA LEU A 178 2.78 -15.02 4.08
C LEU A 178 2.19 -15.72 2.84
N PRO A 179 1.51 -16.86 3.01
CA PRO A 179 0.71 -17.44 1.94
C PRO A 179 -0.31 -16.42 1.40
N GLY A 180 -0.39 -16.31 0.08
CA GLY A 180 -1.22 -15.32 -0.61
C GLY A 180 -0.50 -14.04 -1.01
N ASN A 181 0.70 -13.76 -0.48
CA ASN A 181 1.54 -12.68 -0.99
C ASN A 181 1.82 -12.90 -2.50
N LYS A 182 1.87 -11.81 -3.26
CA LYS A 182 2.25 -11.82 -4.68
C LYS A 182 3.66 -11.27 -4.85
N ILE A 183 4.54 -12.03 -5.49
CA ILE A 183 5.91 -11.62 -5.81
C ILE A 183 6.00 -11.31 -7.30
N TRP A 184 6.32 -10.05 -7.59
CA TRP A 184 6.56 -9.53 -8.93
C TRP A 184 8.06 -9.58 -9.20
N LEU A 185 8.46 -10.31 -10.24
CA LEU A 185 9.85 -10.53 -10.58
C LEU A 185 10.17 -9.91 -11.93
N SER A 186 11.31 -9.23 -12.01
CA SER A 186 11.90 -8.77 -13.25
C SER A 186 13.38 -9.17 -13.27
N TYR A 187 13.90 -9.45 -14.46
CA TYR A 187 15.32 -9.73 -14.64
C TYR A 187 15.81 -9.02 -15.89
N LYS A 188 16.80 -8.15 -15.72
CA LYS A 188 17.40 -7.38 -16.79
C LYS A 188 18.85 -7.07 -16.46
N ASP A 189 19.75 -7.25 -17.44
CA ASP A 189 21.17 -6.90 -17.33
C ASP A 189 21.88 -7.50 -16.10
N GLY A 190 21.52 -8.74 -15.72
CA GLY A 190 22.12 -9.44 -14.57
C GLY A 190 21.56 -9.02 -13.21
N ILE A 191 20.58 -8.13 -13.18
CA ILE A 191 19.94 -7.61 -11.97
C ILE A 191 18.53 -8.17 -11.87
N VAL A 192 18.19 -8.69 -10.69
CA VAL A 192 16.82 -9.08 -10.34
C VAL A 192 16.15 -7.95 -9.58
N GLY A 193 15.01 -7.50 -10.12
CA GLY A 193 14.02 -6.76 -9.36
C GLY A 193 13.03 -7.74 -8.73
N SER A 194 12.78 -7.59 -7.44
CA SER A 194 11.72 -8.31 -6.76
C SER A 194 10.87 -7.33 -5.94
N TYR A 195 9.56 -7.45 -6.07
CA TYR A 195 8.62 -6.66 -5.30
C TYR A 195 7.49 -7.53 -4.76
N VAL A 196 7.19 -7.38 -3.47
CA VAL A 196 6.19 -8.19 -2.79
C VAL A 196 4.99 -7.32 -2.44
N THR A 197 3.82 -7.73 -2.92
CA THR A 197 2.53 -7.11 -2.60
C THR A 197 1.69 -8.07 -1.76
N GLN A 198 0.68 -7.53 -1.07
CA GLN A 198 -0.17 -8.30 -0.16
C GLN A 198 -0.92 -9.43 -0.88
N GLY A 199 -1.44 -9.20 -2.08
CA GLY A 199 -2.29 -10.18 -2.76
C GLY A 199 -3.47 -10.60 -1.88
N ASP A 200 -3.66 -11.91 -1.72
CA ASP A 200 -4.73 -12.50 -0.91
C ASP A 200 -4.31 -12.74 0.55
N ALA A 201 -3.10 -12.36 0.94
CA ALA A 201 -2.66 -12.50 2.32
C ALA A 201 -3.48 -11.59 3.25
N TYR A 202 -3.72 -12.05 4.48
CA TYR A 202 -4.48 -11.30 5.49
C TYR A 202 -3.74 -10.05 6.01
N MET A 203 -2.46 -9.87 5.67
CA MET A 203 -1.62 -8.79 6.14
C MET A 203 -0.59 -8.37 5.09
N SER A 204 -0.33 -7.07 4.96
CA SER A 204 0.67 -6.56 4.03
C SER A 204 2.10 -6.95 4.42
N PRO A 205 3.02 -7.16 3.45
CA PRO A 205 4.41 -7.56 3.71
C PRO A 205 5.13 -6.60 4.66
N MET A 206 4.92 -5.28 4.48
CA MET A 206 5.53 -4.26 5.33
C MET A 206 5.08 -4.37 6.79
N LYS A 207 3.79 -4.67 7.02
CA LYS A 207 3.24 -4.84 8.37
C LYS A 207 3.83 -6.10 9.03
N VAL A 208 4.01 -7.18 8.26
CA VAL A 208 4.68 -8.41 8.74
C VAL A 208 6.12 -8.10 9.13
N MET A 209 6.91 -7.46 8.25
CA MET A 209 8.30 -7.10 8.53
C MET A 209 8.42 -6.23 9.78
N ARG A 210 7.53 -5.23 9.95
CA ARG A 210 7.52 -4.37 11.14
C ARG A 210 7.23 -5.16 12.41
N MET A 211 6.27 -6.09 12.36
CA MET A 211 5.94 -6.95 13.51
C MET A 211 7.08 -7.92 13.84
N ALA A 212 7.70 -8.52 12.83
CA ALA A 212 8.85 -9.40 13.01
C ALA A 212 10.04 -8.64 13.61
N ASN A 213 10.35 -7.46 13.10
CA ASN A 213 11.42 -6.61 13.63
C ASN A 213 11.14 -6.21 15.10
N LYS A 214 9.91 -5.81 15.42
CA LYS A 214 9.51 -5.51 16.80
C LYS A 214 9.75 -6.71 17.73
N ARG A 215 9.32 -7.91 17.32
CA ARG A 215 9.54 -9.15 18.09
C ARG A 215 11.03 -9.47 18.25
N ARG A 216 11.85 -9.26 17.22
CA ARG A 216 13.31 -9.47 17.29
C ARG A 216 13.96 -8.52 18.29
N ILE A 217 13.58 -7.25 18.27
CA ILE A 217 14.06 -6.23 19.22
C ILE A 217 13.64 -6.58 20.65
N GLU A 218 12.37 -6.94 20.87
CA GLU A 218 11.86 -7.34 22.18
C GLU A 218 12.62 -8.57 22.71
N LYS A 219 12.82 -9.59 21.88
CA LYS A 219 13.60 -10.78 22.25
C LYS A 219 15.05 -10.42 22.61
N ALA A 220 15.71 -9.59 21.80
CA ALA A 220 17.07 -9.14 22.08
C ALA A 220 17.16 -8.37 23.42
N LYS A 221 16.17 -7.52 23.71
CA LYS A 221 16.08 -6.81 24.99
C LYS A 221 15.92 -7.77 26.17
N THR A 222 15.05 -8.76 26.05
CA THR A 222 14.86 -9.76 27.13
C THR A 222 16.12 -10.61 27.37
N LEU A 223 16.83 -11.00 26.31
CA LEU A 223 18.08 -11.74 26.41
C LEU A 223 19.18 -10.91 27.07
N SER A 224 19.34 -9.66 26.64
CA SER A 224 20.33 -8.72 27.21
C SER A 224 20.09 -8.45 28.70
N LEU A 225 18.83 -8.30 29.12
CA LEU A 225 18.46 -8.15 30.53
C LEU A 225 18.78 -9.43 31.33
N GLY A 226 18.53 -10.61 30.75
CA GLY A 226 18.86 -11.89 31.38
C GLY A 226 20.36 -12.14 31.53
N GLU A 227 21.17 -11.77 30.53
CA GLU A 227 22.63 -11.88 30.58
C GLU A 227 23.23 -10.89 31.59
N SER A 228 22.66 -9.69 31.68
CA SER A 228 23.08 -8.68 32.67
C SER A 228 22.78 -9.15 34.10
N ALA A 229 21.60 -9.74 34.34
CA ALA A 229 21.23 -10.30 35.64
C ALA A 229 22.18 -11.41 36.09
N LYS A 230 22.50 -12.37 35.19
CA LYS A 230 23.46 -13.46 35.46
C LYS A 230 24.87 -12.97 35.75
N SER A 231 25.32 -11.94 35.04
CA SER A 231 26.65 -11.34 35.25
C SER A 231 26.74 -10.63 36.61
N THR A 232 25.64 -10.04 37.08
CA THR A 232 25.58 -9.35 38.38
C THR A 232 25.59 -10.34 39.56
N GLU A 233 24.93 -11.49 39.41
CA GLU A 233 24.99 -12.59 40.39
C GLU A 233 26.39 -13.21 40.51
N GLN A 234 27.15 -13.34 39.42
CA GLN A 234 28.53 -13.86 39.46
C GLN A 234 29.52 -12.89 40.13
N ILE A 235 29.29 -11.58 40.07
CA ILE A 235 30.13 -10.57 40.73
C ILE A 235 29.88 -10.52 42.24
N THR A 236 28.67 -10.88 42.69
CA THR A 236 28.30 -10.86 44.11
C THR A 236 28.62 -12.16 44.85
N GLN A 237 29.08 -13.20 44.15
CA GLN A 237 29.46 -14.50 44.71
C GLN A 237 30.99 -14.74 44.77
N ASN A 238 31.81 -13.76 44.36
CA ASN A 238 33.27 -13.74 44.55
C ASN A 238 33.67 -12.65 45.55
#